data_AF-A0A3D2FB11-F1
#
_entry.id   AF-A0A3D2FB11-F1
#
_cell.length_a   1.000
_cell.length_b   1.000
_cell.length_c   1.000
_cell.angle_alpha   90.00
_cell.angle_beta   90.00
_cell.angle_gamma   90.00
#
_symmetry.space_group_name_H-M   'P 1'
#
loop_
_entity.id
_entity.type
_entity.pdbx_description
1 polymer ?
#
loop_
_entity_poly.entity_id
_entity_poly.type
_entity_poly.pdbx_seq_one_letter_code
_entity_poly.pdbx_strand_id
1 'polypeptide(L)' 'KREEDGIVLVNEQDCIGCGLCAWACPYGARELDQAEGVMKKCTLCVDRIYNENLE' A
#
# COMPACT_ATOMS: atom_id res chain seq x y z
N LYS A 1 -7.59 -4.26 5.22
CA LYS A 1 -7.39 -5.60 4.61
C LYS A 1 -8.61 -5.84 3.76
N ARG A 2 -8.44 -6.13 2.48
CA ARG A 2 -9.53 -6.52 1.59
C ARG A 2 -10.02 -7.92 1.94
N GLU A 3 -11.32 -8.18 1.83
CA GLU A 3 -11.92 -9.45 2.25
C GLU A 3 -11.68 -10.57 1.24
N GLU A 4 -11.62 -10.20 -0.04
CA GLU A 4 -11.51 -11.08 -1.18
C GLU A 4 -10.13 -11.77 -1.32
N ASP A 5 -9.05 -11.08 -0.98
CA ASP A 5 -7.67 -11.53 -1.25
C ASP A 5 -6.73 -11.34 -0.03
N GLY A 6 -7.20 -10.68 1.02
CA GLY A 6 -6.40 -10.34 2.19
C GLY A 6 -5.32 -9.28 1.96
N ILE A 7 -5.21 -8.70 0.77
CA ILE A 7 -4.21 -7.68 0.45
C ILE A 7 -4.56 -6.41 1.24
N VAL A 8 -3.54 -5.86 1.91
CA VAL A 8 -3.63 -4.55 2.56
C VAL A 8 -3.14 -3.52 1.55
N LEU A 9 -3.85 -2.41 1.38
CA LEU A 9 -3.43 -1.31 0.51
C LEU A 9 -3.52 0.00 1.28
N VAL A 10 -2.77 1.01 0.83
CA VAL A 10 -2.96 2.39 1.27
C VAL A 10 -3.84 3.06 0.22
N ASN A 11 -4.93 3.71 0.63
CA ASN A 11 -5.68 4.57 -0.28
C ASN A 11 -4.93 5.91 -0.37
N GLU A 12 -4.37 6.21 -1.54
CA GLU A 12 -3.56 7.40 -1.75
C GLU A 12 -4.39 8.69 -1.71
N GLN A 13 -5.67 8.63 -2.07
CA GLN A 13 -6.58 9.78 -2.03
C GLN A 13 -6.92 10.21 -0.59
N ASP A 14 -6.99 9.25 0.32
CA ASP A 14 -7.29 9.50 1.74
C ASP A 14 -6.01 9.71 2.57
N CYS A 15 -4.84 9.42 2.00
CA CYS A 15 -3.58 9.46 2.72
C CYS A 15 -3.08 10.89 2.88
N ILE A 16 -2.88 11.33 4.12
CA ILE A 16 -2.34 12.66 4.45
C ILE A 16 -0.85 12.65 4.83
N GLY A 17 -0.14 11.53 4.59
CA GLY A 17 1.30 11.44 4.88
C GLY A 17 1.70 11.49 6.36
N CYS A 18 0.79 11.24 7.31
CA CYS A 18 1.07 11.44 8.74
C CYS A 18 2.11 10.48 9.37
N GLY A 19 2.50 9.41 8.69
CA GLY A 19 3.53 8.47 9.15
C GLY A 19 3.13 7.54 10.31
N LEU A 20 1.96 7.73 10.94
CA LEU A 20 1.51 6.91 12.08
C LEU A 20 1.45 5.41 11.76
N CYS A 21 1.12 5.07 10.51
CA CYS A 21 1.08 3.68 10.08
C CYS A 21 2.48 3.05 10.00
N ALA A 22 3.53 3.80 9.64
CA ALA A 22 4.91 3.30 9.68
C ALA A 22 5.33 3.01 11.12
N TRP A 23 5.04 3.92 12.05
CA TRP A 23 5.32 3.73 13.48
C TRP A 23 4.59 2.51 14.07
N ALA A 24 3.32 2.30 13.69
CA ALA A 24 2.53 1.18 14.18
C ALA A 24 2.91 -0.18 13.57
N CYS A 25 3.68 -0.22 12.48
CA CYS A 25 4.03 -1.47 11.82
C CYS A 25 5.25 -2.12 12.50
N PRO A 26 5.11 -3.30 13.15
CA PRO A 26 6.25 -3.95 13.80
C PRO A 26 7.31 -4.45 12.81
N TYR A 27 6.95 -4.58 11.53
CA TYR A 27 7.83 -5.07 10.47
C TYR A 27 8.52 -3.95 9.68
N GLY A 28 8.20 -2.68 9.95
CA GLY A 28 8.75 -1.56 9.18
C GLY A 28 8.39 -1.57 7.70
N ALA A 29 7.27 -2.21 7.32
CA ALA A 29 6.93 -2.45 5.91
C ALA A 29 6.28 -1.25 5.19
N ARG A 30 6.32 -0.04 5.78
CA ARG A 30 5.66 1.17 5.27
C ARG A 30 6.63 2.33 5.28
N GLU A 31 6.69 3.06 4.17
CA GLU A 31 7.59 4.20 3.99
C GLU A 31 6.84 5.38 3.38
N LEU A 32 7.31 6.60 3.63
CA LEU A 32 6.74 7.82 3.06
C LEU A 32 7.39 8.09 1.71
N ASP A 33 6.57 8.20 0.67
CA ASP A 33 7.00 8.79 -0.59
C ASP A 33 7.09 10.31 -0.41
N GLN A 34 8.30 10.85 -0.46
CA GLN A 34 8.55 12.28 -0.24
C GLN A 34 8.08 13.14 -1.42
N ALA A 35 8.00 12.57 -2.63
CA ALA A 35 7.56 13.31 -3.81
C ALA A 35 6.03 13.47 -3.81
N GLU A 36 5.31 12.40 -3.50
CA GLU A 36 3.85 12.37 -3.52
C GLU A 36 3.21 12.72 -2.16
N GLY A 37 3.99 12.69 -1.07
CA GLY A 37 3.50 12.97 0.28
C GLY A 37 2.59 11.89 0.86
N VAL A 38 2.58 10.69 0.28
CA VAL A 38 1.72 9.57 0.69
C VAL A 38 2.52 8.36 1.15
N MET A 39 1.93 7.56 2.02
CA MET A 39 2.56 6.33 2.52
C MET A 39 2.50 5.22 1.47
N LYS A 40 3.63 4.63 1.14
CA LYS A 40 3.76 3.49 0.22
C LYS A 40 4.17 2.23 0.98
N LYS A 41 3.91 1.08 0.36
CA LYS A 41 4.33 -0.25 0.79
C LYS A 41 4.19 -1.25 -0.34
N CYS A 42 4.71 -2.46 -0.17
CA CYS A 42 4.45 -3.56 -1.09
C CYS A 42 2.93 -3.79 -1.28
N THR A 43 2.47 -3.82 -2.53
CA THR A 43 1.07 -4.04 -2.92
C THR A 43 0.79 -5.48 -3.35
N LEU A 44 1.78 -6.37 -3.21
CA LEU A 44 1.74 -7.74 -3.74
C LEU A 44 1.50 -7.78 -5.27
N CYS A 45 1.96 -6.75 -6.00
CA CYS A 45 1.72 -6.63 -7.45
C CYS A 45 0.24 -6.86 -7.82
N VAL A 46 -0.67 -6.26 -7.03
CA VAL A 46 -2.13 -6.40 -7.21
C VAL A 46 -2.58 -6.07 -8.64
N ASP A 47 -1.89 -5.13 -9.29
CA ASP A 47 -2.07 -4.75 -10.68
C ASP A 47 -1.79 -5.90 -11.66
N ARG A 48 -0.88 -6.81 -11.33
CA ARG A 48 -0.55 -7.98 -12.15
C ARG A 48 -1.43 -9.18 -11.82
N ILE A 49 -1.80 -9.36 -10.55
CA ILE A 49 -2.64 -10.50 -10.11
C ILE A 49 -4.00 -10.49 -10.81
N TYR A 50 -4.53 -9.31 -11.11
CA TYR A 50 -5.85 -9.14 -11.74
C TYR A 50 -5.78 -8.73 -13.22
N ASN A 51 -4.60 -8.74 -13.85
CA ASN A 51 -4.48 -8.36 -15.25
C ASN A 51 -4.64 -9.58 -16.16
N GLU A 52 -5.77 -9.64 -16.85
CA GLU A 52 -6.13 -10.71 -17.80
C GLU A 52 -5.28 -10.71 -19.08
N ASN A 53 -4.50 -9.65 -19.34
CA ASN A 53 -3.68 -9.53 -20.56
C ASN A 53 -2.25 -10.08 -20.40
N LEU A 54 -1.91 -10.72 -19.27
CA LEU A 54 -0.56 -11.23 -18.94
C LEU A 54 -0.39 -12.74 -19.16
N GLU A 55 -1.22 -13.38 -20.00
CA GLU A 55 -1.08 -14.80 -20.38
C GLU A 55 0.23 -15.13 -21.10
#